data_AF-A0A957QBT4-F1
#
_entry.id   AF-A0A957QBT4-F1
#
_cell.length_a   1.000
_cell.length_b   1.000
_cell.length_c   1.000
_cell.angle_alpha   90.00
_cell.angle_beta   90.00
_cell.angle_gamma   90.00
#
_symmetry.space_group_name_H-M   'P 1'
#
loop_
_entity.id
_entity.type
_entity.pdbx_description
1 polymer ?
#
loop_
_entity_poly.entity_id
_entity_poly.type
_entity_poly.pdbx_seq_one_letter_code
_entity_poly.pdbx_strand_id
1 'polypeptide(L)'
;MIRLSAITLLVALLIIGGATALLAFTGSSVQATPDPVVAGGAVEVTFTTTVQSGEDLEAVEYRFVLSGASGGDWLCEDVANGTNTGQEYERTFSVNAPSTPGDYTLEARARDDNSGNQCSGSGAFSNIVSTSITVEEPYVEPNPDLPDACGLDVMLILDSSGSIDTAGQVDNVRNAAQSFVNSLAGTGSRLAVVEFASTAYVPIGYTSVNATSIANVFDPYLVEGGDQFNGYEYYDDTLGTGTRWTNWEAAFYQANTNLAPADLVIFFTDGDPTAYGIGSSPDDTGTDSATEAIALSRARLQANITKANGSHIFAVGVAGATFSNFAPITDGSNYLQYVTSNP
;
A
#
# COMPACT_ATOMS: atom_id res chain seq x y z
N MET A 1 -12.14 8.05 53.54
CA MET A 1 -12.16 7.86 52.07
C MET A 1 -11.49 9.09 51.46
N ILE A 2 -10.18 9.01 51.25
CA ILE A 2 -9.37 10.09 50.69
C ILE A 2 -9.00 9.65 49.28
N ARG A 3 -9.40 10.42 48.27
CA ARG A 3 -9.07 10.20 46.86
C ARG A 3 -7.60 10.56 46.64
N LEU A 4 -6.79 9.61 46.15
CA LEU A 4 -5.45 9.87 45.65
C LEU A 4 -5.58 10.55 44.28
N SER A 5 -5.00 11.75 44.17
CA SER A 5 -4.82 12.48 42.92
C SER A 5 -3.55 11.98 42.23
N ALA A 6 -3.60 11.78 40.92
CA ALA A 6 -2.48 11.37 40.08
C ALA A 6 -1.32 12.38 40.20
N ILE A 7 -0.12 11.89 40.48
CA ILE A 7 1.13 12.65 40.49
C ILE A 7 1.74 12.48 39.10
N THR A 8 1.77 13.55 38.32
CA THR A 8 2.56 13.65 37.10
C THR A 8 4.05 13.65 37.49
N LEU A 9 4.78 12.61 37.09
CA LEU A 9 6.19 12.45 37.39
C LEU A 9 7.02 13.30 36.41
N LEU A 10 7.42 14.50 36.85
CA LEU A 10 8.38 15.33 36.13
C LEU A 10 9.80 14.83 36.46
N VAL A 11 10.45 14.13 35.52
CA VAL A 11 11.85 13.73 35.66
C VAL A 11 12.73 14.92 35.27
N ALA A 12 13.22 15.67 36.26
CA ALA A 12 14.26 16.67 36.05
C ALA A 12 15.64 16.00 36.18
N LEU A 13 16.35 15.87 35.06
CA LEU A 13 17.72 15.39 35.01
C LEU A 13 18.69 16.54 35.33
N LEU A 14 19.42 16.41 36.43
CA LEU A 14 20.48 17.33 36.86
C LEU A 14 21.78 17.02 36.08
N ILE A 15 22.29 17.95 35.27
CA ILE A 15 23.63 17.86 34.66
C ILE A 15 24.49 19.03 35.12
N ILE A 16 25.72 18.68 35.48
CA ILE A 16 26.78 19.46 36.13
C ILE A 16 27.53 20.32 35.10
N GLY A 17 28.00 21.49 35.57
CA GLY A 17 28.78 22.52 34.88
C GLY A 17 29.68 22.10 33.71
N GLY A 18 29.34 22.64 32.55
CA GLY A 18 30.13 22.84 31.34
C GLY A 18 29.37 23.89 30.53
N ALA A 19 30.05 24.80 29.83
CA ALA A 19 29.41 25.90 29.10
C ALA A 19 28.14 25.42 28.35
N THR A 20 26.97 25.88 28.76
CA THR A 20 25.71 25.56 28.10
C THR A 20 25.78 26.22 26.73
N ALA A 21 26.04 25.42 25.69
CA ALA A 21 25.71 25.85 24.34
C ALA A 21 24.22 26.25 24.40
N LEU A 22 23.96 27.53 24.16
CA LEU A 22 22.58 28.02 24.10
C LEU A 22 21.93 27.23 22.97
N LEU A 23 20.87 26.48 23.27
CA LEU A 23 20.15 25.75 22.22
C LEU A 23 19.57 26.78 21.25
N ALA A 24 19.71 26.54 19.95
CA ALA A 24 19.16 27.41 18.91
C ALA A 24 17.63 27.59 19.03
N PHE A 25 16.98 26.60 19.64
CA PHE A 25 15.54 26.53 19.84
C PHE A 25 15.21 26.07 21.26
N THR A 26 14.12 26.57 21.83
CA THR A 26 13.62 26.14 23.15
C THR A 26 12.11 25.92 23.13
N GLY A 27 11.59 25.22 24.14
CA GLY A 27 10.15 25.03 24.30
C GLY A 27 9.48 24.19 23.21
N SER A 28 10.25 23.38 22.48
CA SER A 28 9.69 22.63 21.35
C SER A 28 8.68 21.57 21.80
N SER A 29 7.68 21.29 20.97
CA SER A 29 6.76 20.16 21.16
C SER A 29 6.22 19.66 19.82
N VAL A 30 5.71 18.44 19.79
CA VAL A 30 5.11 17.83 18.60
C VAL A 30 3.82 17.11 18.96
N GLN A 31 2.83 17.23 18.09
CA GLN A 31 1.56 16.50 18.14
C GLN A 31 1.25 15.94 16.74
N ALA A 32 0.49 14.85 16.70
CA ALA A 32 0.08 14.19 15.47
C ALA A 32 -1.40 13.82 15.53
N THR A 33 -2.14 14.09 14.46
CA THR A 33 -3.55 13.71 14.33
C THR A 33 -3.88 13.27 12.90
N PRO A 34 -4.78 12.30 12.68
CA PRO A 34 -5.45 11.49 13.69
C PRO A 34 -4.50 10.48 14.37
N ASP A 35 -4.88 10.03 15.56
CA ASP A 35 -4.27 8.90 16.28
C ASP A 35 -5.42 8.10 16.93
N PRO A 36 -5.67 6.82 16.54
CA PRO A 36 -4.90 6.05 15.57
C PRO A 36 -5.06 6.55 14.13
N VAL A 37 -4.08 6.20 13.28
CA VAL A 37 -4.09 6.42 11.83
C VAL A 37 -3.96 5.09 11.10
N VAL A 38 -4.61 4.92 9.96
CA VAL A 38 -4.42 3.72 9.12
C VAL A 38 -3.05 3.74 8.44
N ALA A 39 -2.45 2.58 8.21
CA ALA A 39 -1.20 2.46 7.48
C ALA A 39 -1.21 3.20 6.14
N GLY A 40 -0.19 4.02 5.90
CA GLY A 40 -0.09 4.89 4.71
C GLY A 40 -1.06 6.08 4.69
N GLY A 41 -1.91 6.23 5.70
CA GLY A 41 -2.85 7.35 5.82
C GLY A 41 -2.15 8.68 6.13
N ALA A 42 -2.82 9.79 5.83
CA ALA A 42 -2.30 11.12 6.12
C ALA A 42 -2.34 11.43 7.63
N VAL A 43 -1.25 11.99 8.14
CA VAL A 43 -1.07 12.48 9.50
C VAL A 43 -0.76 13.97 9.43
N GLU A 44 -1.58 14.79 10.07
CA GLU A 44 -1.30 16.19 10.33
C GLU A 44 -0.38 16.29 11.55
N VAL A 45 0.83 16.81 11.34
CA VAL A 45 1.84 17.04 12.37
C VAL A 45 1.83 18.51 12.74
N THR A 46 1.62 18.81 14.01
CA THR A 46 1.75 20.15 14.57
C THR A 46 3.02 20.22 15.42
N PHE A 47 3.95 21.07 15.00
CA PHE A 47 5.22 21.31 15.68
C PHE A 47 5.28 22.74 16.21
N THR A 48 5.61 22.89 17.49
CA THR A 48 5.82 24.22 18.10
C THR A 48 7.27 24.38 18.53
N THR A 49 7.81 25.60 18.46
CA THR A 49 9.15 25.92 18.97
C THR A 49 9.35 27.42 19.17
N THR A 50 10.30 27.81 20.04
CA THR A 50 10.71 29.20 20.24
C THR A 50 12.14 29.42 19.74
N VAL A 51 12.30 30.32 18.78
CA VAL A 51 13.58 30.65 18.13
C VAL A 51 14.45 31.52 19.06
N GLN A 52 15.74 31.19 19.20
CA GLN A 52 16.71 31.98 19.97
C GLN A 52 17.48 32.98 19.08
N SER A 53 18.31 33.83 19.70
CA SER A 53 18.98 34.93 19.00
C SER A 53 19.99 34.42 17.96
N GLY A 54 19.80 34.80 16.69
CA GLY A 54 20.71 34.49 15.59
C GLY A 54 20.43 33.18 14.85
N GLU A 55 19.22 32.65 15.01
CA GLU A 55 18.75 31.39 14.43
C GLU A 55 17.44 31.66 13.69
N ASP A 56 17.15 30.89 12.64
CA ASP A 56 15.90 30.99 11.88
C ASP A 56 15.22 29.61 11.85
N LEU A 57 13.92 29.52 12.17
CA LEU A 57 13.16 28.30 11.91
C LEU A 57 12.89 28.22 10.41
N GLU A 58 13.49 27.27 9.71
CA GLU A 58 13.28 27.07 8.26
C GLU A 58 12.63 25.73 7.93
N ALA A 59 12.93 24.68 8.69
CA ALA A 59 12.38 23.36 8.42
C ALA A 59 12.10 22.58 9.71
N VAL A 60 11.24 21.57 9.59
CA VAL A 60 11.05 20.56 10.63
C VAL A 60 11.49 19.22 10.09
N GLU A 61 12.48 18.62 10.75
CA GLU A 61 12.83 17.23 10.49
C GLU A 61 11.99 16.31 11.35
N TYR A 62 11.52 15.21 10.78
CA TYR A 62 10.71 14.23 11.47
C TYR A 62 11.07 12.79 11.06
N ARG A 63 10.71 11.82 11.90
CA ARG A 63 10.76 10.39 11.57
C ARG A 63 9.81 9.59 12.44
N PHE A 64 9.32 8.47 11.92
CA PHE A 64 8.57 7.49 12.68
C PHE A 64 9.51 6.37 13.13
N VAL A 65 9.57 6.12 14.43
CA VAL A 65 10.38 5.05 15.02
C VAL A 65 9.44 3.99 15.58
N LEU A 66 9.47 2.78 15.02
CA LEU A 66 8.66 1.66 15.52
C LEU A 66 9.02 1.36 16.99
N SER A 67 8.03 1.07 17.83
CA SER A 67 8.25 0.74 19.23
C SER A 67 9.23 -0.43 19.38
N GLY A 68 10.31 -0.21 20.14
CA GLY A 68 11.40 -1.18 20.33
C GLY A 68 12.47 -1.18 19.23
N ALA A 69 12.30 -0.41 18.14
CA ALA A 69 13.34 -0.16 17.16
C ALA A 69 14.26 1.01 17.59
N SER A 70 15.46 1.08 16.99
CA SER A 70 16.40 2.17 17.22
C SER A 70 16.56 3.03 15.96
N GLY A 71 16.05 4.26 16.01
CA GLY A 71 16.29 5.27 14.97
C GLY A 71 15.49 5.06 13.68
N GLY A 72 16.01 5.63 12.60
CA GLY A 72 15.35 5.78 11.30
C GLY A 72 15.91 7.01 10.59
N ASP A 73 15.72 7.07 9.28
CA ASP A 73 16.13 8.22 8.47
C ASP A 73 15.22 9.42 8.76
N TRP A 74 15.84 10.60 8.82
CA TRP A 74 15.10 11.85 9.00
C TRP A 74 14.50 12.28 7.66
N LEU A 75 13.20 12.46 7.65
CA LEU A 75 12.48 13.20 6.62
C LEU A 75 12.47 14.67 7.01
N CYS A 76 12.19 15.54 6.03
CA CYS A 76 12.20 16.97 6.26
C CYS A 76 11.06 17.64 5.51
N GLU A 77 10.26 18.42 6.24
CA GLU A 77 9.29 19.34 5.66
C GLU A 77 9.79 20.77 5.77
N ASP A 78 9.71 21.47 4.64
CA ASP A 78 9.88 22.91 4.60
C ASP A 78 8.68 23.60 5.30
N VAL A 79 8.97 24.61 6.13
CA VAL A 79 7.94 25.35 6.87
C VAL A 79 8.18 26.85 6.75
N ALA A 80 7.12 27.64 6.94
CA ALA A 80 7.25 29.09 6.86
C ALA A 80 8.33 29.64 7.82
N ASN A 81 9.22 30.51 7.32
CA ASN A 81 10.36 31.01 8.09
C ASN A 81 9.93 31.70 9.39
N GLY A 82 10.65 31.42 10.48
CA GLY A 82 10.49 32.07 11.77
C GLY A 82 11.79 32.71 12.25
N THR A 83 11.92 34.03 12.15
CA THR A 83 13.18 34.76 12.38
C THR A 83 13.17 35.66 13.62
N ASN A 84 12.02 35.80 14.30
CA ASN A 84 11.90 36.68 15.45
C ASN A 84 12.34 35.94 16.72
N THR A 85 13.44 36.41 17.30
CA THR A 85 13.95 35.91 18.58
C THR A 85 12.92 36.01 19.69
N GLY A 86 12.74 34.91 20.43
CA GLY A 86 11.83 34.81 21.56
C GLY A 86 10.36 34.67 21.17
N GLN A 87 10.04 34.63 19.87
CA GLN A 87 8.69 34.33 19.39
C GLN A 87 8.50 32.80 19.31
N GLU A 88 7.34 32.34 19.77
CA GLU A 88 6.87 30.98 19.55
C GLU A 88 6.26 30.87 18.14
N TYR A 89 6.61 29.78 17.46
CA TYR A 89 6.12 29.44 16.14
C TYR A 89 5.47 28.07 16.19
N GLU A 90 4.23 28.01 15.70
CA GLU A 90 3.49 26.78 15.43
C GLU A 90 3.51 26.52 13.92
N ARG A 91 3.79 25.28 13.53
CA ARG A 91 3.84 24.83 12.14
C ARG A 91 3.05 23.54 12.00
N THR A 92 2.21 23.49 10.98
CA THR A 92 1.38 22.33 10.67
C THR A 92 1.67 21.87 9.25
N PHE A 93 1.93 20.58 9.08
CA PHE A 93 2.22 19.95 7.80
C PHE A 93 1.65 18.52 7.76
N SER A 94 1.35 18.02 6.56
CA SER A 94 0.81 16.68 6.36
C SER A 94 1.89 15.73 5.91
N VAL A 95 1.99 14.58 6.57
CA VAL A 95 2.91 13.48 6.24
C VAL A 95 2.13 12.19 6.05
N ASN A 96 2.74 11.17 5.44
CA ASN A 96 2.13 9.83 5.39
C ASN A 96 2.60 9.00 6.59
N ALA A 97 1.67 8.35 7.26
CA ALA A 97 1.96 7.35 8.28
C ALA A 97 2.79 6.20 7.66
N PRO A 98 3.61 5.50 8.46
CA PRO A 98 4.23 4.25 8.06
C PRO A 98 3.20 3.28 7.43
N SER A 99 3.64 2.53 6.43
CA SER A 99 2.82 1.51 5.77
C SER A 99 2.76 0.18 6.53
N THR A 100 3.62 0.01 7.54
CA THR A 100 3.59 -1.12 8.47
C THR A 100 2.80 -0.73 9.72
N PRO A 101 1.79 -1.52 10.11
CA PRO A 101 1.07 -1.29 11.36
C PRO A 101 1.92 -1.54 12.60
N GLY A 102 1.62 -0.80 13.66
CA GLY A 102 2.31 -0.88 14.93
C GLY A 102 2.24 0.42 15.70
N ASP A 103 2.79 0.39 16.91
CA ASP A 103 2.94 1.59 17.72
C ASP A 103 4.26 2.28 17.34
N TYR A 104 4.19 3.56 16.99
CA TYR A 104 5.33 4.37 16.61
C TYR A 104 5.53 5.52 17.59
N THR A 105 6.78 5.96 17.67
CA THR A 105 7.14 7.27 18.20
C THR A 105 7.43 8.18 17.01
N LEU A 106 6.61 9.21 16.82
CA LEU A 106 6.93 10.30 15.92
C LEU A 106 7.93 11.22 16.64
N GLU A 107 9.16 11.24 16.15
CA GLU A 107 10.20 12.17 16.59
C GLU A 107 10.28 13.35 15.64
N ALA A 108 10.45 14.56 16.17
CA ALA A 108 10.59 15.79 15.40
C ALA A 108 11.64 16.73 16.02
N ARG A 109 12.26 17.56 15.19
CA ARG A 109 13.17 18.63 15.62
C ARG A 109 13.13 19.82 14.65
N ALA A 110 13.26 21.02 15.20
CA ALA A 110 13.45 22.22 14.41
C ALA A 110 14.84 22.20 13.77
N ARG A 111 14.93 22.75 12.57
CA ARG A 111 16.17 22.96 11.85
C ARG A 111 16.33 24.44 11.52
N ASP A 112 17.46 24.98 11.96
CA ASP A 112 18.01 26.23 11.45
C ASP A 112 18.81 25.94 10.20
N ASP A 113 18.56 26.69 9.13
CA ASP A 113 19.47 26.73 8.01
C ASP A 113 19.74 28.17 7.56
N ASN A 114 20.72 28.78 8.21
CA ASN A 114 21.27 30.09 7.85
C ASN A 114 21.74 30.26 6.39
N SER A 115 21.68 29.20 5.54
CA SER A 115 22.00 29.26 4.11
C SER A 115 20.79 29.37 3.17
N GLY A 116 19.56 29.38 3.71
CA GLY A 116 18.31 29.47 2.95
C GLY A 116 18.06 28.25 2.05
N ASN A 117 18.71 27.12 2.34
CA ASN A 117 18.63 25.88 1.59
C ASN A 117 17.88 24.81 2.39
N GLN A 118 16.58 25.08 2.54
CA GLN A 118 15.58 24.26 3.23
C GLN A 118 15.86 22.75 3.05
N CYS A 119 15.89 22.03 4.17
CA CYS A 119 16.10 20.58 4.20
C CYS A 119 17.45 20.05 3.69
N SER A 120 18.48 20.89 3.54
CA SER A 120 19.84 20.43 3.23
C SER A 120 20.95 21.33 3.82
N GLY A 121 22.20 20.89 3.75
CA GLY A 121 23.32 21.60 4.40
C GLY A 121 23.55 21.24 5.87
N SER A 122 24.34 22.05 6.57
CA SER A 122 24.64 21.90 8.00
C SER A 122 23.95 23.00 8.80
N GLY A 123 23.01 22.62 9.66
CA GLY A 123 22.18 23.52 10.44
C GLY A 123 22.26 23.28 11.95
N ALA A 124 21.80 24.24 12.75
CA ALA A 124 21.54 24.00 14.16
C ALA A 124 20.17 23.31 14.34
N PHE A 125 20.01 22.55 15.43
CA PHE A 125 18.79 21.79 15.68
C PHE A 125 18.23 22.07 17.07
N SER A 126 16.91 21.93 17.22
CA SER A 126 16.32 21.79 18.56
C SER A 126 16.69 20.44 19.17
N ASN A 127 16.37 20.28 20.45
CA ASN A 127 16.23 18.95 21.01
C ASN A 127 15.15 18.16 20.24
N ILE A 128 15.32 16.85 20.17
CA ILE A 128 14.28 15.96 19.65
C ILE A 128 13.11 15.97 20.63
N VAL A 129 11.92 16.21 20.09
CA VAL A 129 10.64 16.06 20.79
C VAL A 129 9.87 14.93 20.15
N SER A 130 8.97 14.31 20.89
CA SER A 130 8.24 13.17 20.38
C SER A 130 6.81 13.06 20.90
N THR A 131 5.99 12.35 20.13
CA THR A 131 4.66 11.88 20.52
C THR A 131 4.49 10.43 20.09
N SER A 132 3.63 9.68 20.76
CA SER A 132 3.21 8.36 20.30
C SER A 132 2.15 8.51 19.21
N ILE A 133 2.10 7.54 18.30
CA ILE A 133 1.04 7.37 17.31
C ILE A 133 0.88 5.89 17.00
N THR A 134 -0.35 5.40 16.98
CA THR A 134 -0.65 4.02 16.59
C THR A 134 -1.04 3.99 15.12
N VAL A 135 -0.32 3.17 14.35
CA VAL A 135 -0.62 2.87 12.95
C VAL A 135 -1.40 1.57 12.90
N GLU A 136 -2.65 1.63 12.47
CA GLU A 136 -3.53 0.48 12.38
C GLU A 136 -3.52 -0.15 10.99
N GLU A 137 -3.73 -1.46 10.98
CA GLU A 137 -4.09 -2.21 9.77
C GLU A 137 -5.34 -1.60 9.13
N PRO A 138 -5.40 -1.41 7.80
CA PRO A 138 -6.61 -0.89 7.18
C PRO A 138 -7.80 -1.82 7.43
N TYR A 139 -8.99 -1.25 7.64
CA TYR A 139 -10.23 -2.01 7.75
C TYR A 139 -10.38 -2.97 6.56
N VAL A 140 -10.98 -4.15 6.74
CA VAL A 140 -11.30 -5.06 5.64
C VAL A 140 -12.77 -4.87 5.31
N GLU A 141 -13.05 -4.26 4.15
CA GLU A 141 -14.42 -4.07 3.68
C GLU A 141 -15.09 -5.43 3.49
N PRO A 142 -16.35 -5.64 3.95
CA PRO A 142 -17.05 -6.89 3.71
C PRO A 142 -17.24 -7.12 2.22
N ASN A 143 -17.16 -8.38 1.77
CA ASN A 143 -17.55 -8.72 0.41
C ASN A 143 -19.07 -8.53 0.28
N PRO A 144 -19.55 -7.71 -0.68
CA PRO A 144 -20.98 -7.62 -0.94
C PRO A 144 -21.51 -8.95 -1.46
N ASP A 145 -22.79 -9.24 -1.22
CA ASP A 145 -23.44 -10.41 -1.82
C ASP A 145 -23.45 -10.29 -3.35
N LEU A 146 -23.21 -11.40 -4.04
CA LEU A 146 -23.31 -11.43 -5.50
C LEU A 146 -24.77 -11.19 -5.92
N PRO A 147 -25.05 -10.30 -6.88
CA PRO A 147 -26.42 -9.99 -7.27
C PRO A 147 -27.09 -11.19 -7.96
N ASP A 148 -28.36 -11.42 -7.63
CA ASP A 148 -29.24 -12.36 -8.33
C ASP A 148 -29.65 -11.77 -9.69
N ALA A 149 -28.75 -11.85 -10.68
CA ALA A 149 -28.95 -11.30 -12.01
C ALA A 149 -28.79 -12.36 -13.12
N CYS A 150 -29.50 -12.15 -14.24
CA CYS A 150 -29.26 -12.92 -15.47
C CYS A 150 -28.10 -12.27 -16.24
N GLY A 151 -26.94 -12.91 -16.16
CA GLY A 151 -25.70 -12.36 -16.69
C GLY A 151 -25.04 -11.42 -15.68
N LEU A 152 -23.72 -11.58 -15.53
CA LEU A 152 -22.90 -10.79 -14.62
C LEU A 152 -21.84 -10.03 -15.42
N ASP A 153 -21.45 -8.86 -14.92
CA ASP A 153 -20.17 -8.26 -15.27
C ASP A 153 -19.09 -8.92 -14.42
N VAL A 154 -18.24 -9.71 -15.07
CA VAL A 154 -17.18 -10.46 -14.40
C VAL A 154 -15.82 -9.89 -14.78
N MET A 155 -14.92 -9.78 -13.81
CA MET A 155 -13.54 -9.37 -14.03
C MET A 155 -12.60 -10.49 -13.61
N LEU A 156 -11.74 -10.93 -14.53
CA LEU A 156 -10.61 -11.78 -14.19
C LEU A 156 -9.39 -10.91 -13.94
N ILE A 157 -8.79 -11.06 -12.77
CA ILE A 157 -7.48 -10.49 -12.46
C ILE A 157 -6.48 -11.63 -12.44
N LEU A 158 -5.58 -11.65 -13.42
CA LEU A 158 -4.67 -12.77 -13.68
C LEU A 158 -3.23 -12.37 -13.33
N ASP A 159 -2.67 -13.06 -12.35
CA ASP A 159 -1.25 -12.96 -12.03
C ASP A 159 -0.40 -13.60 -13.12
N SER A 160 0.61 -12.87 -13.55
CA SER A 160 1.63 -13.27 -14.51
C SER A 160 3.05 -13.08 -13.94
N SER A 161 3.18 -13.01 -12.63
CA SER A 161 4.46 -12.90 -11.93
C SER A 161 5.34 -14.13 -12.16
N GLY A 162 6.65 -13.98 -11.97
CA GLY A 162 7.63 -15.02 -12.30
C GLY A 162 7.51 -16.28 -11.43
N SER A 163 6.83 -16.20 -10.28
CA SER A 163 6.54 -17.36 -9.42
C SER A 163 5.67 -18.39 -10.15
N ILE A 164 4.70 -17.93 -10.96
CA ILE A 164 3.74 -18.80 -11.68
C ILE A 164 4.48 -19.78 -12.60
N ASP A 165 5.44 -19.29 -13.36
CA ASP A 165 6.26 -20.12 -14.26
C ASP A 165 7.30 -20.95 -13.51
N THR A 166 7.93 -20.37 -12.48
CA THR A 166 8.86 -21.12 -11.63
C THR A 166 8.18 -22.33 -10.97
N ALA A 167 6.90 -22.21 -10.64
CA ALA A 167 6.07 -23.28 -10.10
C ALA A 167 5.47 -24.22 -11.18
N GLY A 168 5.68 -23.93 -12.47
CA GLY A 168 5.13 -24.70 -13.60
C GLY A 168 3.61 -24.61 -13.71
N GLN A 169 3.02 -23.45 -13.39
CA GLN A 169 1.57 -23.26 -13.25
C GLN A 169 0.92 -22.41 -14.33
N VAL A 170 1.70 -21.86 -15.27
CA VAL A 170 1.17 -21.00 -16.34
C VAL A 170 -0.01 -21.68 -17.03
N ASP A 171 0.14 -22.93 -17.47
CA ASP A 171 -0.93 -23.68 -18.13
C ASP A 171 -2.12 -23.97 -17.22
N ASN A 172 -1.91 -24.13 -15.91
CA ASN A 172 -3.01 -24.32 -14.97
C ASN A 172 -3.85 -23.04 -14.81
N VAL A 173 -3.20 -21.87 -14.78
CA VAL A 173 -3.92 -20.58 -14.76
C VAL A 173 -4.68 -20.39 -16.07
N ARG A 174 -4.02 -20.64 -17.22
CA ARG A 174 -4.66 -20.58 -18.55
C ARG A 174 -5.90 -21.45 -18.64
N ASN A 175 -5.75 -22.73 -18.27
CA ASN A 175 -6.84 -23.71 -18.34
C ASN A 175 -7.98 -23.38 -17.36
N ALA A 176 -7.67 -22.89 -16.17
CA ALA A 176 -8.67 -22.47 -15.18
C ALA A 176 -9.44 -21.24 -15.68
N ALA A 177 -8.73 -20.21 -16.16
CA ALA A 177 -9.34 -19.02 -16.74
C ALA A 177 -10.22 -19.38 -17.95
N GLN A 178 -9.70 -20.19 -18.89
CA GLN A 178 -10.45 -20.62 -20.08
C GLN A 178 -11.69 -21.44 -19.71
N SER A 179 -11.58 -22.38 -18.75
CA SER A 179 -12.72 -23.16 -18.27
C SER A 179 -13.80 -22.26 -17.65
N PHE A 180 -13.37 -21.24 -16.90
CA PHE A 180 -14.28 -20.26 -16.32
C PHE A 180 -14.96 -19.41 -17.39
N VAL A 181 -14.22 -18.87 -18.38
CA VAL A 181 -14.81 -18.13 -19.51
C VAL A 181 -15.84 -18.99 -20.25
N ASN A 182 -15.51 -20.26 -20.54
CA ASN A 182 -16.45 -21.19 -21.18
C ASN A 182 -17.73 -21.42 -20.36
N SER A 183 -17.63 -21.43 -19.03
CA SER A 183 -18.80 -21.58 -18.15
C SER A 183 -19.76 -20.38 -18.19
N LEU A 184 -19.26 -19.19 -18.54
CA LEU A 184 -20.07 -17.98 -18.71
C LEU A 184 -20.77 -17.93 -20.07
N ALA A 185 -20.40 -18.78 -21.03
CA ALA A 185 -20.98 -18.78 -22.36
C ALA A 185 -22.49 -19.02 -22.31
N GLY A 186 -23.26 -18.11 -22.93
CA GLY A 186 -24.72 -18.22 -22.99
C GLY A 186 -25.46 -17.81 -21.72
N THR A 187 -24.77 -17.33 -20.69
CA THR A 187 -25.39 -16.79 -19.47
C THR A 187 -25.86 -15.34 -19.61
N GLY A 188 -25.42 -14.64 -20.67
CA GLY A 188 -25.61 -13.20 -20.84
C GLY A 188 -24.52 -12.34 -20.17
N SER A 189 -23.54 -12.96 -19.51
CA SER A 189 -22.45 -12.28 -18.82
C SER A 189 -21.48 -11.58 -19.78
N ARG A 190 -20.79 -10.55 -19.26
CA ARG A 190 -19.64 -9.91 -19.89
C ARG A 190 -18.40 -10.17 -19.06
N LEU A 191 -17.24 -10.21 -19.70
CA LEU A 191 -15.97 -10.45 -19.05
C LEU A 191 -14.93 -9.40 -19.43
N ALA A 192 -14.23 -8.86 -18.45
CA ALA A 192 -13.01 -8.08 -18.61
C ALA A 192 -11.82 -8.85 -18.02
N VAL A 193 -10.61 -8.54 -18.48
CA VAL A 193 -9.36 -9.11 -17.96
C VAL A 193 -8.41 -7.99 -17.58
N VAL A 194 -7.85 -8.11 -16.38
CA VAL A 194 -6.68 -7.37 -15.90
C VAL A 194 -5.54 -8.38 -15.78
N GLU A 195 -4.39 -8.08 -16.36
CA GLU A 195 -3.17 -8.84 -16.14
C GLU A 195 -2.23 -8.04 -15.26
N PHE A 196 -1.52 -8.71 -14.36
CA PHE A 196 -0.52 -8.05 -13.54
C PHE A 196 0.73 -8.90 -13.29
N ALA A 197 1.83 -8.21 -13.02
CA ALA A 197 3.05 -8.69 -12.40
C ALA A 197 3.61 -7.52 -11.57
N SER A 198 4.79 -6.97 -11.90
CA SER A 198 5.34 -5.77 -11.27
C SER A 198 4.47 -4.52 -11.50
N THR A 199 3.80 -4.48 -12.65
CA THR A 199 2.79 -3.50 -13.06
C THR A 199 1.54 -4.24 -13.53
N ALA A 200 0.46 -3.52 -13.81
CA ALA A 200 -0.79 -4.10 -14.28
C ALA A 200 -1.35 -3.33 -15.47
N TYR A 201 -2.17 -4.00 -16.30
CA TYR A 201 -2.86 -3.40 -17.43
C TYR A 201 -4.15 -4.18 -17.77
N VAL A 202 -4.99 -3.59 -18.63
CA VAL A 202 -6.29 -4.16 -19.05
C VAL A 202 -6.19 -4.63 -20.51
N PRO A 203 -5.81 -5.89 -20.78
CA PRO A 203 -5.76 -6.40 -22.15
C PRO A 203 -7.15 -6.53 -22.80
N ILE A 204 -8.19 -6.80 -22.01
CA ILE A 204 -9.56 -7.00 -22.50
C ILE A 204 -10.54 -6.21 -21.62
N GLY A 205 -11.22 -5.23 -22.21
CA GLY A 205 -12.37 -4.58 -21.57
C GLY A 205 -13.63 -5.46 -21.62
N TYR A 206 -14.70 -5.08 -20.90
CA TYR A 206 -15.92 -5.88 -20.81
C TYR A 206 -16.47 -6.28 -22.18
N THR A 207 -16.42 -7.58 -22.43
CA THR A 207 -16.83 -8.21 -23.69
C THR A 207 -17.86 -9.28 -23.37
N SER A 208 -19.00 -9.27 -24.08
CA SER A 208 -20.03 -10.32 -23.93
C SER A 208 -19.45 -11.70 -24.18
N VAL A 209 -19.73 -12.65 -23.28
CA VAL A 209 -19.19 -14.01 -23.38
C VAL A 209 -20.12 -14.91 -24.18
N ASN A 210 -19.71 -15.24 -25.40
CA ASN A 210 -20.39 -16.15 -26.31
C ASN A 210 -19.37 -16.90 -27.18
N ALA A 211 -19.83 -17.87 -27.99
CA ALA A 211 -18.95 -18.68 -28.81
C ALA A 211 -18.03 -17.86 -29.75
N THR A 212 -18.51 -16.72 -30.26
CA THR A 212 -17.72 -15.83 -31.13
C THR A 212 -16.65 -15.08 -30.36
N SER A 213 -16.97 -14.51 -29.20
CA SER A 213 -15.97 -13.80 -28.39
C SER A 213 -14.95 -14.75 -27.75
N ILE A 214 -15.38 -15.96 -27.40
CA ILE A 214 -14.46 -17.01 -26.91
C ILE A 214 -13.41 -17.30 -27.97
N ALA A 215 -13.83 -17.63 -29.18
CA ALA A 215 -12.90 -17.98 -30.26
C ALA A 215 -12.01 -16.82 -30.74
N ASN A 216 -12.48 -15.56 -30.69
CA ASN A 216 -11.78 -14.42 -31.33
C ASN A 216 -11.18 -13.40 -30.35
N VAL A 217 -11.46 -13.50 -29.06
CA VAL A 217 -10.98 -12.54 -28.05
C VAL A 217 -10.33 -13.26 -26.87
N PHE A 218 -11.05 -14.18 -26.23
CA PHE A 218 -10.57 -14.82 -25.02
C PHE A 218 -9.55 -15.94 -25.27
N ASP A 219 -9.85 -16.88 -26.18
CA ASP A 219 -8.91 -17.96 -26.51
C ASP A 219 -7.59 -17.43 -27.09
N PRO A 220 -7.57 -16.45 -28.01
CA PRO A 220 -6.32 -15.93 -28.55
C PRO A 220 -5.45 -15.19 -27.52
N TYR A 221 -6.06 -14.69 -26.43
CA TYR A 221 -5.32 -14.08 -25.32
C TYR A 221 -4.89 -15.12 -24.27
N LEU A 222 -5.74 -16.10 -23.92
CA LEU A 222 -5.49 -17.04 -22.81
C LEU A 222 -4.63 -18.26 -23.17
N VAL A 223 -4.58 -18.67 -24.44
CA VAL A 223 -3.96 -19.95 -24.83
C VAL A 223 -2.61 -19.72 -25.51
N GLU A 224 -1.60 -20.50 -25.10
CA GLU A 224 -0.25 -20.44 -25.67
C GLU A 224 -0.24 -20.63 -27.19
N GLY A 225 0.43 -19.71 -27.90
CA GLY A 225 0.52 -19.76 -29.36
C GLY A 225 -0.78 -19.39 -30.08
N GLY A 226 -1.73 -18.79 -29.36
CA GLY A 226 -2.85 -18.06 -29.95
C GLY A 226 -2.37 -16.83 -30.72
N ASP A 227 -3.10 -16.43 -31.76
CA ASP A 227 -2.86 -15.13 -32.40
C ASP A 227 -3.07 -14.03 -31.35
N GLN A 228 -2.02 -13.31 -30.93
CA GLN A 228 -2.09 -12.23 -29.93
C GLN A 228 -3.38 -11.40 -30.06
N PHE A 229 -4.12 -11.21 -28.97
CA PHE A 229 -5.25 -10.29 -28.99
C PHE A 229 -4.73 -8.86 -28.80
N ASN A 230 -4.84 -8.02 -29.83
CA ASN A 230 -4.34 -6.64 -29.81
C ASN A 230 -2.85 -6.50 -29.43
N GLY A 231 -2.04 -7.52 -29.75
CA GLY A 231 -0.63 -7.55 -29.38
C GLY A 231 -0.35 -7.99 -27.94
N TYR A 232 -1.37 -8.49 -27.23
CA TYR A 232 -1.25 -9.06 -25.89
C TYR A 232 -1.53 -10.57 -25.91
N GLU A 233 -0.81 -11.30 -25.07
CA GLU A 233 -1.01 -12.72 -24.75
C GLU A 233 -0.79 -12.87 -23.24
N TYR A 234 -1.60 -13.71 -22.59
CA TYR A 234 -1.41 -14.01 -21.18
C TYR A 234 -0.08 -14.73 -20.97
N TYR A 235 0.74 -14.12 -20.11
CA TYR A 235 2.09 -14.59 -19.82
C TYR A 235 2.98 -14.60 -21.07
N ASP A 236 3.28 -13.41 -21.60
CA ASP A 236 4.27 -13.22 -22.67
C ASP A 236 5.66 -13.69 -22.20
N ASP A 237 6.14 -14.80 -22.76
CA ASP A 237 7.39 -15.47 -22.43
C ASP A 237 8.63 -14.70 -22.93
N THR A 238 8.44 -13.80 -23.89
CA THR A 238 9.50 -12.99 -24.50
C THR A 238 10.01 -11.90 -23.56
N LEU A 239 9.22 -11.57 -22.53
CA LEU A 239 9.55 -10.54 -21.54
C LEU A 239 10.51 -11.03 -20.45
N GLY A 240 10.83 -12.33 -20.41
CA GLY A 240 11.74 -12.93 -19.43
C GLY A 240 11.17 -13.02 -18.01
N THR A 241 11.67 -13.97 -17.22
CA THR A 241 11.09 -14.33 -15.90
C THR A 241 11.72 -13.61 -14.71
N GLY A 242 12.91 -13.03 -14.88
CA GLY A 242 13.77 -12.57 -13.77
C GLY A 242 13.36 -11.26 -13.08
N THR A 243 12.34 -10.53 -13.56
CA THR A 243 11.95 -9.21 -13.03
C THR A 243 10.43 -9.01 -12.90
N ARG A 244 9.67 -10.11 -12.84
CA ARG A 244 8.21 -10.10 -12.71
C ARG A 244 7.80 -10.34 -11.26
N TRP A 245 7.69 -9.26 -10.48
CA TRP A 245 7.20 -9.27 -9.10
C TRP A 245 5.67 -9.40 -9.06
N THR A 246 5.09 -9.41 -7.86
CA THR A 246 3.66 -9.68 -7.64
C THR A 246 2.99 -8.46 -7.02
N ASN A 247 2.47 -7.54 -7.85
CA ASN A 247 1.92 -6.26 -7.40
C ASN A 247 0.37 -6.25 -7.42
N TRP A 248 -0.23 -6.72 -6.33
CA TRP A 248 -1.68 -6.76 -6.17
C TRP A 248 -2.32 -5.36 -6.12
N GLU A 249 -1.61 -4.37 -5.58
CA GLU A 249 -2.09 -2.97 -5.54
C GLU A 249 -2.32 -2.45 -6.95
N ALA A 250 -1.34 -2.61 -7.86
CA ALA A 250 -1.47 -2.20 -9.24
C ALA A 250 -2.64 -2.90 -9.95
N ALA A 251 -2.85 -4.20 -9.68
CA ALA A 251 -3.93 -4.97 -10.27
C ALA A 251 -5.31 -4.41 -9.92
N PHE A 252 -5.58 -4.20 -8.63
CA PHE A 252 -6.85 -3.60 -8.19
C PHE A 252 -6.97 -2.13 -8.58
N TYR A 253 -5.87 -1.37 -8.60
CA TYR A 253 -5.89 0.01 -9.08
C TYR A 253 -6.32 0.08 -10.55
N GLN A 254 -5.78 -0.77 -11.43
CA GLN A 254 -6.18 -0.82 -12.84
C GLN A 254 -7.64 -1.22 -13.00
N ALA A 255 -8.10 -2.21 -12.22
CA ALA A 255 -9.51 -2.60 -12.15
C ALA A 255 -10.42 -1.40 -11.78
N ASN A 256 -10.07 -0.66 -10.74
CA ASN A 256 -10.87 0.45 -10.22
C ASN A 256 -10.87 1.69 -11.14
N THR A 257 -9.80 1.91 -11.90
CA THR A 257 -9.61 3.15 -12.67
C THR A 257 -9.93 3.04 -14.14
N ASN A 258 -9.76 1.85 -14.75
CA ASN A 258 -9.92 1.66 -16.19
C ASN A 258 -11.15 0.81 -16.58
N LEU A 259 -11.84 0.22 -15.61
CA LEU A 259 -13.04 -0.57 -15.83
C LEU A 259 -14.20 -0.04 -14.99
N ALA A 260 -15.43 -0.30 -15.46
CA ALA A 260 -16.60 -0.17 -14.60
C ALA A 260 -16.56 -1.25 -13.49
N PRO A 261 -17.18 -1.01 -12.32
CA PRO A 261 -17.30 -2.03 -11.27
C PRO A 261 -17.87 -3.34 -11.83
N ALA A 262 -17.31 -4.46 -11.37
CA ALA A 262 -17.80 -5.79 -11.70
C ALA A 262 -18.87 -6.22 -10.69
N ASP A 263 -19.73 -7.15 -11.04
CA ASP A 263 -20.51 -7.89 -10.04
C ASP A 263 -19.60 -8.90 -9.32
N LEU A 264 -18.72 -9.57 -10.07
CA LEU A 264 -17.78 -10.59 -9.58
C LEU A 264 -16.35 -10.31 -10.07
N VAL A 265 -15.41 -10.24 -9.15
CA VAL A 265 -13.97 -10.24 -9.41
C VAL A 265 -13.41 -11.60 -9.03
N ILE A 266 -12.75 -12.28 -9.96
CA ILE A 266 -11.96 -13.48 -9.65
C ILE A 266 -10.48 -13.13 -9.74
N PHE A 267 -9.81 -13.22 -8.60
CA PHE A 267 -8.40 -12.88 -8.44
C PHE A 267 -7.54 -14.15 -8.42
N PHE A 268 -6.79 -14.41 -9.49
CA PHE A 268 -5.89 -15.56 -9.61
C PHE A 268 -4.46 -15.15 -9.27
N THR A 269 -3.80 -15.91 -8.39
CA THR A 269 -2.38 -15.73 -8.01
C THR A 269 -1.82 -17.01 -7.39
N ASP A 270 -0.51 -17.20 -7.42
CA ASP A 270 0.16 -18.34 -6.79
C ASP A 270 0.94 -17.99 -5.52
N GLY A 271 1.02 -16.71 -5.17
CA GLY A 271 1.94 -16.25 -4.15
C GLY A 271 1.41 -15.06 -3.37
N ASP A 272 2.30 -14.48 -2.59
CA ASP A 272 2.05 -13.29 -1.79
C ASP A 272 2.51 -12.04 -2.55
N PRO A 273 1.96 -10.85 -2.26
CA PRO A 273 2.39 -9.64 -2.95
C PRO A 273 3.83 -9.30 -2.56
N THR A 274 4.69 -9.14 -3.58
CA THR A 274 6.14 -8.86 -3.44
C THR A 274 6.53 -7.52 -4.05
N ALA A 275 5.55 -6.73 -4.48
CA ALA A 275 5.75 -5.38 -5.00
C ALA A 275 4.52 -4.52 -4.72
N TYR A 276 4.74 -3.20 -4.69
CA TYR A 276 3.68 -2.22 -4.52
C TYR A 276 3.97 -0.93 -5.30
N GLY A 277 2.96 -0.09 -5.47
CA GLY A 277 3.00 1.13 -6.29
C GLY A 277 2.18 0.99 -7.56
N ILE A 278 1.65 2.12 -8.06
CA ILE A 278 0.71 2.19 -9.20
C ILE A 278 1.29 2.88 -10.45
N GLY A 279 2.58 3.21 -10.42
CA GLY A 279 3.28 3.87 -11.53
C GLY A 279 3.62 2.91 -12.68
N SER A 280 4.41 3.42 -13.64
CA SER A 280 4.99 2.60 -14.72
C SER A 280 6.06 1.61 -14.23
N SER A 281 6.45 1.74 -12.96
CA SER A 281 7.29 0.81 -12.21
C SER A 281 6.75 0.76 -10.77
N PRO A 282 6.93 -0.37 -10.05
CA PRO A 282 6.64 -0.41 -8.63
C PRO A 282 7.50 0.61 -7.87
N ASP A 283 6.97 1.11 -6.75
CA ASP A 283 7.69 1.98 -5.82
C ASP A 283 8.82 1.20 -5.13
N ASP A 284 8.55 -0.08 -4.82
CA ASP A 284 9.49 -1.01 -4.20
C ASP A 284 9.13 -2.47 -4.50
N THR A 285 10.10 -3.36 -4.33
CA THR A 285 10.00 -4.78 -4.65
C THR A 285 10.86 -5.63 -3.71
N GLY A 286 10.34 -6.74 -3.21
CA GLY A 286 11.06 -7.60 -2.28
C GLY A 286 10.21 -8.74 -1.72
N THR A 287 10.88 -9.77 -1.24
CA THR A 287 10.30 -10.94 -0.53
C THR A 287 10.67 -10.94 0.96
N ASP A 288 11.09 -9.79 1.48
CA ASP A 288 11.26 -9.61 2.92
C ASP A 288 9.92 -9.24 3.55
N SER A 289 9.76 -9.60 4.83
CA SER A 289 8.48 -9.43 5.52
C SER A 289 8.02 -7.98 5.65
N ALA A 290 8.93 -6.99 5.60
CA ALA A 290 8.53 -5.59 5.64
C ALA A 290 7.89 -5.20 4.31
N THR A 291 8.52 -5.52 3.19
CA THR A 291 7.99 -5.24 1.84
C THR A 291 6.66 -5.95 1.60
N GLU A 292 6.55 -7.24 1.95
CA GLU A 292 5.32 -8.02 1.78
C GLU A 292 4.15 -7.46 2.63
N ALA A 293 4.42 -7.05 3.88
CA ALA A 293 3.41 -6.44 4.72
C ALA A 293 2.88 -5.12 4.14
N ILE A 294 3.77 -4.29 3.58
CA ILE A 294 3.39 -3.04 2.91
C ILE A 294 2.57 -3.35 1.66
N ALA A 295 3.02 -4.29 0.84
CA ALA A 295 2.35 -4.64 -0.40
C ALA A 295 0.93 -5.19 -0.15
N LEU A 296 0.77 -6.04 0.87
CA LEU A 296 -0.53 -6.56 1.28
C LEU A 296 -1.46 -5.48 1.84
N SER A 297 -0.92 -4.57 2.65
CA SER A 297 -1.68 -3.43 3.19
C SER A 297 -2.20 -2.51 2.08
N ARG A 298 -1.35 -2.17 1.10
CA ARG A 298 -1.76 -1.35 -0.05
C ARG A 298 -2.74 -2.07 -0.98
N ALA A 299 -2.55 -3.37 -1.21
CA ALA A 299 -3.51 -4.19 -1.94
C ALA A 299 -4.89 -4.22 -1.27
N ARG A 300 -4.94 -4.33 0.06
CA ARG A 300 -6.19 -4.25 0.84
C ARG A 300 -6.93 -2.95 0.60
N LEU A 301 -6.24 -1.81 0.62
CA LEU A 301 -6.86 -0.51 0.38
C LEU A 301 -7.56 -0.46 -0.98
N GLN A 302 -6.91 -0.95 -2.04
CA GLN A 302 -7.52 -0.99 -3.37
C GLN A 302 -8.65 -2.04 -3.48
N ALA A 303 -8.50 -3.20 -2.86
CA ALA A 303 -9.56 -4.22 -2.82
C ALA A 303 -10.81 -3.72 -2.07
N ASN A 304 -10.64 -2.90 -1.02
CA ASN A 304 -11.76 -2.26 -0.34
C ASN A 304 -12.52 -1.30 -1.24
N ILE A 305 -11.82 -0.53 -2.09
CA ILE A 305 -12.48 0.33 -3.09
C ILE A 305 -13.31 -0.53 -4.04
N THR A 306 -12.77 -1.66 -4.51
CA THR A 306 -13.47 -2.62 -5.37
C THR A 306 -14.75 -3.14 -4.71
N LYS A 307 -14.68 -3.57 -3.44
CA LYS A 307 -15.83 -4.05 -2.66
C LYS A 307 -16.85 -2.95 -2.35
N ALA A 308 -16.40 -1.76 -1.98
CA ALA A 308 -17.25 -0.60 -1.72
C ALA A 308 -18.01 -0.14 -2.98
N ASN A 309 -17.46 -0.41 -4.17
CA ASN A 309 -18.15 -0.21 -5.45
C ASN A 309 -19.17 -1.31 -5.79
N GLY A 310 -19.38 -2.28 -4.90
CA GLY A 310 -20.36 -3.35 -5.05
C GLY A 310 -19.83 -4.65 -5.66
N SER A 311 -18.53 -4.76 -5.91
CA SER A 311 -17.96 -5.98 -6.51
C SER A 311 -17.70 -7.05 -5.44
N HIS A 312 -18.14 -8.27 -5.67
CA HIS A 312 -17.75 -9.42 -4.85
C HIS A 312 -16.37 -9.95 -5.29
N ILE A 313 -15.41 -10.07 -4.39
CA ILE A 313 -14.06 -10.59 -4.70
C ILE A 313 -13.92 -12.04 -4.27
N PHE A 314 -13.57 -12.91 -5.22
CA PHE A 314 -13.23 -14.31 -4.98
C PHE A 314 -11.77 -14.57 -5.36
N ALA A 315 -10.95 -15.04 -4.42
CA ALA A 315 -9.53 -15.32 -4.69
C ALA A 315 -9.30 -16.81 -4.98
N VAL A 316 -8.49 -17.10 -6.00
CA VAL A 316 -8.09 -18.45 -6.40
C VAL A 316 -6.58 -18.55 -6.30
N GLY A 317 -6.12 -19.33 -5.31
CA GLY A 317 -4.72 -19.65 -5.12
C GLY A 317 -4.29 -20.81 -6.01
N VAL A 318 -3.20 -20.64 -6.75
CA VAL A 318 -2.54 -21.69 -7.53
C VAL A 318 -1.26 -22.12 -6.81
N ALA A 319 -0.92 -23.42 -6.83
CA ALA A 319 0.36 -23.98 -6.35
C ALA A 319 1.04 -23.39 -5.09
N GLY A 320 0.32 -23.33 -3.97
CA GLY A 320 0.93 -23.09 -2.67
C GLY A 320 0.79 -21.67 -2.12
N ALA A 321 -0.04 -20.84 -2.74
CA ALA A 321 -0.44 -19.52 -2.22
C ALA A 321 -0.79 -19.54 -0.72
N THR A 322 -0.35 -18.51 0.02
CA THR A 322 -0.59 -18.36 1.46
C THR A 322 -1.98 -17.78 1.73
N PHE A 323 -2.93 -18.62 2.14
CA PHE A 323 -4.33 -18.23 2.34
C PHE A 323 -4.58 -17.12 3.35
N SER A 324 -3.69 -16.92 4.33
CA SER A 324 -3.83 -15.81 5.28
C SER A 324 -3.84 -14.45 4.57
N ASN A 325 -3.18 -14.35 3.41
CA ASN A 325 -3.05 -13.10 2.67
C ASN A 325 -4.23 -12.84 1.73
N PHE A 326 -5.11 -13.84 1.51
CA PHE A 326 -6.38 -13.62 0.80
C PHE A 326 -7.45 -12.98 1.67
N ALA A 327 -7.41 -13.19 2.98
CA ALA A 327 -8.41 -12.60 3.88
C ALA A 327 -8.45 -11.05 3.79
N PRO A 328 -7.32 -10.33 3.75
CA PRO A 328 -7.27 -8.89 3.46
C PRO A 328 -8.06 -8.43 2.23
N ILE A 329 -8.04 -9.19 1.13
CA ILE A 329 -8.68 -8.77 -0.13
C ILE A 329 -10.09 -9.35 -0.30
N THR A 330 -10.40 -10.48 0.34
CA THR A 330 -11.68 -11.20 0.19
C THR A 330 -12.62 -11.10 1.40
N ASP A 331 -12.23 -10.48 2.52
CA ASP A 331 -12.93 -10.54 3.83
C ASP A 331 -12.77 -11.82 4.65
N GLY A 332 -12.03 -12.81 4.12
CA GLY A 332 -11.73 -14.06 4.83
C GLY A 332 -12.72 -15.19 4.57
N SER A 333 -13.78 -14.97 3.79
CA SER A 333 -14.82 -15.98 3.57
C SER A 333 -14.85 -16.59 2.16
N ASN A 334 -14.10 -16.05 1.20
CA ASN A 334 -14.31 -16.32 -0.24
C ASN A 334 -13.01 -16.61 -1.02
N TYR A 335 -12.36 -17.74 -0.71
CA TYR A 335 -11.21 -18.21 -1.48
C TYR A 335 -11.15 -19.74 -1.65
N LEU A 336 -10.46 -20.19 -2.70
CA LEU A 336 -10.17 -21.61 -2.95
C LEU A 336 -8.69 -21.86 -3.20
N GLN A 337 -8.21 -23.05 -2.81
CA GLN A 337 -6.94 -23.61 -3.27
C GLN A 337 -7.18 -24.51 -4.47
N TYR A 338 -6.52 -24.22 -5.59
CA TYR A 338 -6.34 -25.21 -6.63
C TYR A 338 -5.17 -26.12 -6.25
N VAL A 339 -5.45 -27.17 -5.46
CA VAL A 339 -4.47 -28.22 -5.16
C VAL A 339 -4.41 -29.12 -6.38
N THR A 340 -3.39 -28.98 -7.22
CA THR A 340 -3.07 -30.04 -8.19
C THR A 340 -2.50 -31.21 -7.39
N SER A 341 -3.35 -32.14 -6.97
CA SER A 341 -2.88 -33.47 -6.63
C SER A 341 -2.35 -34.08 -7.93
N ASN A 342 -1.03 -34.05 -8.12
CA ASN A 342 -0.38 -34.79 -9.19
C ASN A 342 -0.62 -36.30 -8.89
N PRO A 343 -1.26 -37.08 -9.78
CA PRO A 343 -1.32 -38.53 -9.61
C PRO A 343 0.06 -39.20 -9.78
#